data_AF-A0A7C1XJR1-F1
#
_entry.id   AF-A0A7C1XJR1-F1
#
_cell.length_a   1.000
_cell.length_b   1.000
_cell.length_c   1.000
_cell.angle_alpha   90.00
_cell.angle_beta   90.00
_cell.angle_gamma   90.00
#
_symmetry.space_group_name_H-M   'P 1'
#
loop_
_entity.id
_entity.type
_entity.pdbx_description
1 polymer ?
#
loop_
_entity_poly.entity_id
_entity_poly.type
_entity_poly.pdbx_seq_one_letter_code
_entity_poly.pdbx_strand_id
1 'polypeptide(L)'
;MKQKLLLLILAAVSTSIIADSTRETWECTEQNNNHNVLVTAIADRATGDGFIKLAGVTYKADFSFAGLDRQWQFGQDKTNNTFHYVFKILPNGQARYFDLRTHDKGIPPEPTMTLFCDKKTSGWSVNLPGNPSKQNNTQKDTQDLPALLILNIDE
;
A
#
# COMPACT_ATOMS: atom_id res chain seq x y z
N MET A 1 -34.49 47.85 17.68
CA MET A 1 -33.07 47.98 17.31
C MET A 1 -32.19 47.24 18.31
N LYS A 2 -32.04 45.91 18.23
CA LYS A 2 -30.96 45.17 18.90
C LYS A 2 -30.65 43.92 18.09
N GLN A 3 -29.36 43.64 17.93
CA GLN A 3 -28.80 42.34 17.54
C GLN A 3 -28.85 41.94 16.05
N LYS A 4 -28.37 42.85 15.19
CA LYS A 4 -27.63 42.45 13.97
C LYS A 4 -26.21 41.93 14.31
N LEU A 5 -26.11 41.01 15.27
CA LEU A 5 -24.82 40.50 15.76
C LEU A 5 -24.85 38.98 15.91
N LEU A 6 -25.29 38.29 14.87
CA LEU A 6 -25.20 36.83 14.80
C LEU A 6 -24.88 36.37 13.37
N LEU A 7 -23.89 37.01 12.74
CA LEU A 7 -23.52 36.75 11.34
C LEU A 7 -22.01 36.57 11.12
N LEU A 8 -21.22 36.32 12.18
CA LEU A 8 -19.77 36.26 12.05
C LEU A 8 -19.13 35.17 12.93
N ILE A 9 -19.55 33.92 12.76
CA ILE A 9 -18.69 32.76 13.11
C ILE A 9 -18.56 31.91 11.85
N LEU A 10 -17.86 32.51 10.88
CA LEU A 10 -17.32 31.81 9.72
C LEU A 10 -16.07 31.05 10.19
N ALA A 11 -16.29 29.98 10.96
CA ALA A 11 -15.21 29.06 11.30
C ALA A 11 -14.91 28.23 10.04
N ALA A 12 -13.96 28.72 9.25
CA ALA A 12 -13.37 27.99 8.15
C ALA A 12 -12.68 26.75 8.72
N VAL A 13 -13.40 25.64 8.78
CA VAL A 13 -12.83 24.33 9.02
C VAL A 13 -12.09 23.98 7.73
N SER A 14 -10.80 24.33 7.68
CA SER A 14 -9.90 23.89 6.61
C SER A 14 -9.70 22.37 6.77
N THR A 15 -10.59 21.58 6.19
CA THR A 15 -10.33 20.14 6.04
C THR A 15 -9.20 19.99 5.04
N SER A 16 -8.01 19.69 5.56
CA SER A 16 -6.88 19.27 4.73
C SER A 16 -7.25 17.91 4.15
N ILE A 17 -7.79 17.89 2.94
CA ILE A 17 -7.98 16.65 2.18
C ILE A 17 -6.58 16.18 1.81
N ILE A 18 -6.03 15.27 2.60
CA ILE A 18 -4.87 14.49 2.17
C ILE A 18 -5.34 13.74 0.93
N ALA A 19 -4.75 14.06 -0.22
CA ALA A 19 -4.99 13.33 -1.46
C ALA A 19 -4.48 11.90 -1.27
N ASP A 20 -5.36 11.01 -0.79
CA ASP A 20 -5.09 9.57 -0.77
C ASP A 20 -4.91 9.16 -2.23
N SER A 21 -3.70 8.71 -2.58
CA SER A 21 -3.41 8.28 -3.94
C SER A 21 -4.36 7.13 -4.27
N THR A 22 -5.27 7.33 -5.21
CA THR A 22 -6.21 6.28 -5.64
C THR A 22 -5.46 5.05 -6.14
N ARG A 23 -4.23 5.24 -6.63
CA ARG A 23 -3.37 4.17 -7.11
C ARG A 23 -2.19 3.91 -6.17
N GLU A 24 -2.04 2.67 -5.76
CA GLU A 24 -0.88 2.19 -4.99
C GLU A 24 -0.05 1.22 -5.84
N THR A 25 1.28 1.26 -5.71
CA THR A 25 2.18 0.29 -6.34
C THR A 25 3.08 -0.32 -5.29
N TRP A 26 3.27 -1.63 -5.37
CA TRP A 26 4.06 -2.44 -4.45
C TRP A 26 5.06 -3.25 -5.27
N GLU A 27 6.32 -3.25 -4.86
CA GLU A 27 7.36 -4.10 -5.45
C GLU A 27 7.80 -5.10 -4.40
N CYS A 28 7.84 -6.37 -4.81
CA CYS A 28 8.07 -7.49 -3.91
C CYS A 28 9.27 -8.30 -4.35
N THR A 29 10.10 -8.68 -3.38
CA THR A 29 11.35 -9.42 -3.54
C THR A 29 11.36 -10.64 -2.63
N GLU A 30 12.26 -11.58 -2.90
CA GLU A 30 12.57 -12.65 -1.95
C GLU A 30 13.31 -12.07 -0.72
N GLN A 31 13.01 -12.62 0.45
CA GLN A 31 13.73 -12.27 1.67
C GLN A 31 15.21 -12.59 1.45
N ASN A 32 16.08 -11.58 1.59
CA ASN A 32 17.54 -11.59 1.34
C ASN A 32 18.00 -11.24 -0.09
N ASN A 33 17.10 -10.94 -1.04
CA ASN A 33 17.49 -10.53 -2.40
C ASN A 33 16.81 -9.21 -2.80
N ASN A 34 17.30 -8.11 -2.24
CA ASN A 34 16.71 -6.78 -2.40
C ASN A 34 16.83 -6.18 -3.82
N HIS A 35 17.42 -6.90 -4.78
CA HIS A 35 17.71 -6.37 -6.11
C HIS A 35 16.84 -6.95 -7.23
N ASN A 36 16.07 -8.02 -6.99
CA ASN A 36 15.24 -8.64 -8.03
C ASN A 36 13.75 -8.59 -7.65
N VAL A 37 13.00 -7.71 -8.32
CA VAL A 37 11.55 -7.60 -8.16
C VAL A 37 10.87 -8.78 -8.85
N LEU A 38 10.31 -9.68 -8.06
CA LEU A 38 9.60 -10.88 -8.53
C LEU A 38 8.12 -10.60 -8.81
N VAL A 39 7.53 -9.73 -8.00
CA VAL A 39 6.14 -9.30 -8.14
C VAL A 39 6.03 -7.79 -8.09
N THR A 40 5.27 -7.23 -9.04
CA THR A 40 4.77 -5.86 -8.93
C THR A 40 3.26 -5.92 -8.79
N ALA A 41 2.72 -5.40 -7.69
CA ALA A 41 1.30 -5.34 -7.42
C ALA A 41 0.81 -3.89 -7.48
N ILE A 42 -0.21 -3.65 -8.28
CA ILE A 42 -0.80 -2.32 -8.49
C ILE A 42 -2.26 -2.41 -8.07
N ALA A 43 -2.70 -1.51 -7.20
CA ALA A 43 -4.09 -1.38 -6.79
C ALA A 43 -4.65 -0.05 -7.28
N ASP A 44 -5.87 -0.08 -7.82
CA ASP A 44 -6.73 1.09 -7.96
C ASP A 44 -7.84 1.00 -6.91
N ARG A 45 -7.65 1.76 -5.83
CA ARG A 45 -8.56 1.80 -4.67
C ARG A 45 -9.90 2.43 -5.02
N ALA A 46 -9.99 3.23 -6.09
CA ALA A 46 -11.24 3.87 -6.47
C ALA A 46 -12.18 2.90 -7.18
N THR A 47 -11.63 1.97 -7.97
CA THR A 47 -12.45 1.01 -8.75
C THR A 47 -12.52 -0.38 -8.12
N GLY A 48 -11.60 -0.72 -7.21
CA GLY A 48 -11.46 -2.10 -6.72
C GLY A 48 -10.78 -3.02 -7.74
N ASP A 49 -10.16 -2.46 -8.79
CA ASP A 49 -9.34 -3.22 -9.74
C ASP A 49 -7.86 -3.15 -9.35
N GLY A 50 -7.06 -4.00 -9.97
CA GLY A 50 -5.62 -3.96 -9.89
C GLY A 50 -4.93 -4.76 -10.98
N PHE A 51 -3.61 -4.81 -10.86
CA PHE A 51 -2.75 -5.63 -11.71
C PHE A 51 -1.71 -6.33 -10.86
N ILE A 52 -1.42 -7.57 -11.20
CA ILE A 52 -0.28 -8.33 -10.67
C ILE A 52 0.64 -8.66 -11.83
N LYS A 53 1.89 -8.20 -11.76
CA LYS A 53 2.95 -8.68 -12.64
C LYS A 53 3.78 -9.71 -11.89
N LEU A 54 3.74 -10.96 -12.32
CA LEU A 54 4.45 -12.09 -11.72
C LEU A 54 5.29 -12.75 -12.81
N ALA A 55 6.60 -12.90 -12.57
CA ALA A 55 7.54 -13.53 -13.53
C ALA A 55 7.44 -12.93 -14.96
N GLY A 56 7.25 -11.62 -15.06
CA GLY A 56 7.14 -10.92 -16.35
C GLY A 56 5.75 -10.92 -16.99
N VAL A 57 4.81 -11.72 -16.49
CA VAL A 57 3.43 -11.79 -17.00
C VAL A 57 2.52 -10.88 -16.17
N THR A 58 1.73 -10.04 -16.84
CA THR A 58 0.76 -9.15 -16.18
C THR A 58 -0.65 -9.73 -16.23
N TYR A 59 -1.28 -9.82 -15.06
CA TYR A 59 -2.66 -10.24 -14.88
C TYR A 59 -3.50 -9.04 -14.44
N LYS A 60 -4.70 -8.91 -15.02
CA LYS A 60 -5.75 -8.10 -14.38
C LYS A 60 -6.22 -8.83 -13.12
N ALA A 61 -6.44 -8.08 -12.06
CA ALA A 61 -6.82 -8.62 -10.76
C ALA A 61 -7.95 -7.79 -10.13
N ASP A 62 -8.74 -8.46 -9.30
CA ASP A 62 -9.70 -7.83 -8.42
C ASP A 62 -8.99 -7.48 -7.12
N PHE A 63 -8.98 -6.20 -6.78
CA PHE A 63 -8.31 -5.66 -5.60
C PHE A 63 -9.30 -5.41 -4.47
N SER A 64 -8.93 -5.83 -3.27
CA SER A 64 -9.74 -5.66 -2.06
C SER A 64 -8.88 -5.63 -0.80
N PHE A 65 -9.51 -5.30 0.32
CA PHE A 65 -8.94 -5.46 1.64
C PHE A 65 -9.55 -6.67 2.35
N ALA A 66 -8.71 -7.55 2.88
CA ALA A 66 -9.11 -8.64 3.76
C ALA A 66 -8.69 -8.26 5.20
N GLY A 67 -9.56 -7.53 5.90
CA GLY A 67 -9.15 -6.84 7.13
C GLY A 67 -8.18 -5.70 6.81
N LEU A 68 -6.95 -5.77 7.32
CA LEU A 68 -5.88 -4.81 7.02
C LEU A 68 -4.97 -5.25 5.87
N ASP A 69 -5.14 -6.49 5.40
CA ASP A 69 -4.32 -7.06 4.34
C ASP A 69 -4.80 -6.55 2.98
N ARG A 70 -3.85 -6.21 2.12
CA ARG A 70 -4.13 -5.93 0.72
C ARG A 70 -4.21 -7.24 -0.04
N GLN A 71 -5.24 -7.42 -0.86
CA GLN A 71 -5.47 -8.67 -1.56
C GLN A 71 -5.77 -8.43 -3.04
N TRP A 72 -5.16 -9.24 -3.89
CA TRP A 72 -5.45 -9.33 -5.32
C TRP A 72 -5.88 -10.75 -5.66
N GLN A 73 -7.03 -10.89 -6.31
CA GLN A 73 -7.51 -12.16 -6.84
C GLN A 73 -7.46 -12.12 -8.37
N PHE A 74 -6.91 -13.15 -9.00
CA PHE A 74 -6.71 -13.15 -10.46
C PHE A 74 -6.70 -14.54 -11.05
N GLY A 75 -6.70 -14.62 -12.39
CA GLY A 75 -6.83 -15.89 -13.11
C GLY A 75 -8.23 -16.48 -12.98
N GLN A 76 -9.26 -15.65 -13.15
CA GLN A 76 -10.66 -16.06 -13.05
C GLN A 76 -10.99 -17.16 -14.08
N ASP A 77 -11.55 -18.27 -13.60
CA ASP A 77 -12.18 -19.28 -14.42
C ASP A 77 -13.61 -18.84 -14.75
N LYS A 78 -13.86 -18.63 -16.05
CA LYS A 78 -15.14 -18.15 -16.56
C LYS A 78 -16.27 -19.17 -16.43
N THR A 79 -15.95 -20.45 -16.23
CA THR A 79 -16.94 -21.52 -16.17
C THR A 79 -17.60 -21.63 -14.79
N ASN A 80 -16.84 -21.39 -13.73
CA ASN A 80 -17.30 -21.53 -12.34
C ASN A 80 -17.17 -20.24 -11.52
N ASN A 81 -16.71 -19.15 -12.14
CA ASN A 81 -16.52 -17.84 -11.52
C ASN A 81 -15.58 -17.86 -10.30
N THR A 82 -14.59 -18.76 -10.29
CA THR A 82 -13.59 -18.84 -9.21
C THR A 82 -12.26 -18.25 -9.63
N PHE A 83 -11.49 -17.73 -8.67
CA PHE A 83 -10.13 -17.26 -8.92
C PHE A 83 -9.12 -18.36 -8.64
N HIS A 84 -8.19 -18.55 -9.57
CA HIS A 84 -7.11 -19.51 -9.42
C HIS A 84 -5.96 -19.02 -8.55
N TYR A 85 -5.80 -17.71 -8.39
CA TYR A 85 -4.66 -17.15 -7.71
C TYR A 85 -5.05 -16.04 -6.75
N VAL A 86 -4.35 -16.00 -5.61
CA VAL A 86 -4.48 -14.93 -4.62
C VAL A 86 -3.10 -14.42 -4.25
N PHE A 87 -2.94 -13.11 -4.25
CA PHE A 87 -1.76 -12.44 -3.71
C PHE A 87 -2.17 -11.54 -2.55
N LYS A 88 -1.49 -11.67 -1.41
CA LYS A 88 -1.76 -10.91 -0.19
C LYS A 88 -0.51 -10.18 0.27
N ILE A 89 -0.67 -8.93 0.70
CA ILE A 89 0.37 -8.16 1.40
C ILE A 89 -0.17 -7.79 2.79
N LEU A 90 0.53 -8.23 3.82
CA LEU A 90 0.27 -7.91 5.22
C LEU A 90 0.71 -6.46 5.54
N PRO A 91 0.19 -5.84 6.61
CA PRO A 91 0.56 -4.47 6.98
C PRO A 91 2.05 -4.24 7.21
N ASN A 92 2.80 -5.28 7.58
CA ASN A 92 4.24 -5.23 7.82
C ASN A 92 5.09 -5.43 6.54
N GLY A 93 4.47 -5.49 5.36
CA GLY A 93 5.15 -5.71 4.09
C GLY A 93 5.39 -7.17 3.71
N GLN A 94 5.20 -8.14 4.62
CA GLN A 94 5.25 -9.54 4.25
C GLN A 94 4.13 -9.88 3.27
N ALA A 95 4.42 -10.70 2.27
CA ALA A 95 3.47 -11.06 1.24
C ALA A 95 3.45 -12.55 0.94
N ARG A 96 2.29 -13.03 0.49
CA ARG A 96 2.00 -14.44 0.24
C ARG A 96 1.28 -14.59 -1.08
N TYR A 97 1.76 -15.50 -1.91
CA TYR A 97 1.12 -15.92 -3.14
C TYR A 97 0.55 -17.34 -2.96
N PHE A 98 -0.68 -17.54 -3.43
CA PHE A 98 -1.39 -18.81 -3.35
C PHE A 98 -1.83 -19.24 -4.75
N ASP A 99 -1.50 -20.48 -5.12
CA ASP A 99 -2.09 -21.18 -6.25
C ASP A 99 -3.23 -22.09 -5.77
N LEU A 100 -4.46 -21.71 -6.12
CA LEU A 100 -5.68 -22.37 -5.68
C LEU A 100 -6.18 -23.43 -6.67
N ARG A 101 -5.52 -23.63 -7.82
CA ARG A 101 -6.01 -24.53 -8.88
C ARG A 101 -6.12 -25.99 -8.42
N THR A 102 -5.24 -26.41 -7.52
CA THR A 102 -5.16 -27.78 -7.02
C THR A 102 -5.54 -27.87 -5.54
N HIS A 103 -6.21 -26.85 -5.01
CA HIS A 103 -6.46 -26.76 -3.59
C HIS A 103 -7.75 -27.49 -3.19
N ASP A 104 -7.65 -28.38 -2.22
CA ASP A 104 -8.78 -29.12 -1.68
C ASP A 104 -9.71 -28.22 -0.85
N LYS A 105 -11.01 -28.30 -1.14
CA LYS A 105 -12.02 -27.52 -0.41
C LYS A 105 -12.05 -27.91 1.07
N GLY A 106 -11.99 -26.92 1.95
CA GLY A 106 -12.15 -27.09 3.40
C GLY A 106 -10.84 -27.17 4.19
N ILE A 107 -9.71 -27.21 3.51
CA ILE A 107 -8.39 -27.04 4.12
C ILE A 107 -7.96 -25.58 3.88
N PRO A 108 -7.30 -24.88 4.80
CA PRO A 108 -6.71 -23.57 4.48
C PRO A 108 -5.54 -23.73 3.48
N PRO A 109 -5.45 -22.93 2.40
CA PRO A 109 -4.35 -23.04 1.45
C PRO A 109 -3.04 -22.55 2.06
N GLU A 110 -1.95 -23.29 1.81
CA GLU A 110 -0.60 -22.85 2.14
C GLU A 110 -0.04 -21.93 1.04
N PRO A 111 0.80 -20.95 1.39
CA PRO A 111 1.41 -20.07 0.40
C PRO A 111 2.43 -20.84 -0.45
N THR A 112 2.27 -20.76 -1.78
CA THR A 112 3.23 -21.31 -2.75
C THR A 112 4.53 -20.49 -2.78
N MET A 113 4.46 -19.20 -2.45
CA MET A 113 5.61 -18.31 -2.37
C MET A 113 5.39 -17.24 -1.31
N THR A 114 6.45 -16.91 -0.57
CA THR A 114 6.47 -15.83 0.43
C THR A 114 7.48 -14.77 -0.01
N LEU A 115 7.11 -13.51 0.10
CA LEU A 115 7.87 -12.36 -0.36
C LEU A 115 7.87 -11.25 0.69
N PHE A 116 8.70 -10.22 0.48
CA PHE A 116 8.61 -8.96 1.18
C PHE A 116 8.39 -7.82 0.17
N CYS A 117 7.42 -6.96 0.45
CA CYS A 117 6.96 -5.90 -0.44
C CYS A 117 7.11 -4.53 0.19
N ASP A 118 7.64 -3.60 -0.61
CA ASP A 118 7.69 -2.19 -0.28
C ASP A 118 6.70 -1.40 -1.13
N LYS A 119 5.91 -0.54 -0.48
CA LYS A 119 5.05 0.41 -1.20
C LYS A 119 5.93 1.43 -1.90
N LYS A 120 5.83 1.51 -3.21
CA LYS A 120 6.37 2.66 -3.94
C LYS A 120 5.47 3.84 -3.69
N THR A 121 6.01 4.85 -3.04
CA THR A 121 5.46 6.20 -3.12
C THR A 121 5.59 6.63 -4.58
N SER A 122 4.50 6.63 -5.34
CA SER A 122 4.46 7.34 -6.60
C SER A 122 4.84 8.78 -6.28
N GLY A 123 6.03 9.19 -6.69
CA GLY A 123 6.55 10.53 -6.45
C GLY A 123 5.71 11.53 -7.22
N TRP A 124 4.60 11.95 -6.66
CA TRP A 124 4.03 13.25 -6.99
C TRP A 124 4.77 14.28 -6.15
N SER A 125 5.95 14.69 -6.64
CA SER A 125 6.47 16.01 -6.30
C SER A 125 5.46 17.00 -6.90
N VAL A 126 4.58 17.53 -6.07
CA VAL A 126 3.77 18.68 -6.45
C VAL A 126 4.76 19.82 -6.68
N ASN A 127 5.07 20.10 -7.95
CA ASN A 127 5.68 21.37 -8.31
C ASN A 127 4.65 22.44 -8.01
N LEU A 128 4.71 23.01 -6.80
CA LEU A 128 4.01 24.23 -6.48
C LEU A 128 4.54 25.33 -7.41
N PRO A 129 3.71 25.94 -8.27
CA PRO A 129 4.16 27.05 -9.09
C PRO A 129 4.45 28.23 -8.15
N GLY A 130 5.74 28.53 -7.93
CA GLY A 130 6.15 29.78 -7.30
C GLY A 130 7.23 29.75 -6.22
N ASN A 131 8.16 28.78 -6.20
CA ASN A 131 9.36 28.96 -5.37
C ASN A 131 10.66 28.61 -6.12
N PRO A 132 11.35 29.59 -6.74
CA PRO A 132 12.69 29.40 -7.23
C PRO A 132 13.66 29.62 -6.07
N SER A 133 13.93 28.58 -5.27
CA SER A 133 15.13 28.61 -4.44
C SER A 133 15.65 27.22 -4.07
N LYS A 134 16.87 26.98 -4.59
CA LYS A 134 17.93 26.09 -4.10
C LYS A 134 17.93 24.63 -4.58
N GLN A 135 18.57 24.46 -5.74
CA GLN A 135 19.63 23.46 -5.87
C GLN A 135 20.71 23.72 -4.81
N ASN A 136 20.99 22.69 -4.01
CA ASN A 136 22.30 22.30 -3.44
C ASN A 136 22.09 21.63 -2.08
N ASN A 137 22.31 20.31 -2.01
CA ASN A 137 23.52 19.80 -1.36
C ASN A 137 23.50 18.28 -1.20
N THR A 138 24.63 17.70 -1.59
CA THR A 138 25.25 16.48 -1.09
C THR A 138 25.20 16.39 0.45
N GLN A 139 24.79 15.24 0.99
CA GLN A 139 25.11 14.78 2.36
C GLN A 139 24.78 13.27 2.40
N LYS A 140 25.70 12.31 2.34
CA LYS A 140 26.84 11.95 3.22
C LYS A 140 26.45 11.71 4.68
N ASP A 141 26.43 10.42 5.03
CA ASP A 141 26.65 9.74 6.31
C ASP A 141 25.93 10.20 7.60
N THR A 142 25.36 9.20 8.28
CA THR A 142 25.58 8.81 9.69
C THR A 142 24.31 8.64 10.53
N GLN A 143 24.36 7.53 11.27
CA GLN A 143 23.54 7.00 12.36
C GLN A 143 22.94 8.03 13.34
N ASP A 144 21.73 7.74 13.84
CA ASP A 144 21.50 7.64 15.29
C ASP A 144 20.16 6.96 15.63
N LEU A 145 20.19 6.03 16.59
CA LEU A 145 19.04 5.38 17.21
C LEU A 145 18.40 6.31 18.26
N PRO A 146 17.05 6.32 18.43
CA PRO A 146 16.47 6.85 19.65
C PRO A 146 16.35 5.78 20.74
N ALA A 147 16.83 6.16 21.93
CA ALA A 147 16.86 5.41 23.18
C ALA A 147 15.46 5.08 23.75
N LEU A 148 15.38 3.94 24.45
CA LEU A 148 14.28 3.54 25.33
C LEU A 148 14.11 4.52 26.50
N LEU A 149 12.88 4.95 26.76
CA LEU A 149 12.46 5.49 28.05
C LEU A 149 11.69 4.40 28.82
N ILE A 150 12.25 3.97 29.95
CA ILE A 150 11.58 3.15 30.97
C ILE A 150 11.03 4.12 32.02
N LEU A 151 9.72 4.10 32.26
CA LEU A 151 9.09 4.75 33.42
C LEU A 151 8.80 3.66 34.47
N ASN A 152 9.57 3.67 35.55
CA ASN A 152 9.20 3.00 36.80
C ASN A 152 8.25 3.94 37.56
N ILE A 153 7.09 3.40 37.96
CA ILE A 153 6.17 4.05 38.88
C ILE A 153 6.23 3.23 40.17
N ASP A 154 6.79 3.83 41.22
CA ASP A 154 6.61 3.42 42.62
C ASP A 154 5.88 4.56 43.32
N GLU A 155 4.64 4.30 43.74
CA GLU A 155 4.09 4.72 45.04
C GLU A 155 2.89 3.83 45.42
#